data_AF-A0A7X3ZXY6-F1
#
_entry.id   AF-A0A7X3ZXY6-F1
#
_cell.length_a   1.000
_cell.length_b   1.000
_cell.length_c   1.000
_cell.angle_alpha   90.00
_cell.angle_beta   90.00
_cell.angle_gamma   90.00
#
_symmetry.space_group_name_H-M   'P 1'
#
loop_
_entity.id
_entity.type
_entity.pdbx_description
1 polymer ?
#
loop_
_entity_poly.entity_id
_entity_poly.type
_entity_poly.pdbx_seq_one_letter_code
_entity_poly.pdbx_strand_id
1 'polypeptide(L)'
;ETGVGLMFVTHDLCVVAKTCQSVTVMHGGRVIEQAACTDIINRPAHAYSQALLAATPRPDQAGRGLEPVPTALIERMIAEAGNG
;
A
#
# COMPACT_ATOMS: atom_id res chain seq x y z
N GLU A 1 -16.55 28.92 3.12
CA GLU A 1 -15.74 27.78 2.63
C GLU A 1 -16.40 26.49 3.06
N THR A 2 -16.92 25.69 2.14
CA THR A 2 -17.54 24.40 2.44
C THR A 2 -16.43 23.37 2.67
N GLY A 3 -16.14 23.03 3.93
CA GLY A 3 -15.15 22.01 4.26
C GLY A 3 -15.67 20.61 3.91
N VAL A 4 -15.47 20.18 2.66
CA VAL A 4 -15.85 18.84 2.19
C VAL A 4 -14.69 17.88 2.42
N GLY A 5 -14.94 16.78 3.13
CA GLY A 5 -14.03 15.65 3.25
C GLY A 5 -14.33 14.57 2.21
N LEU A 6 -13.30 13.92 1.67
CA LEU A 6 -13.42 12.89 0.64
C LEU A 6 -12.71 11.61 1.10
N MET A 7 -13.41 10.48 0.99
CA MET A 7 -12.86 9.16 1.30
C MET A 7 -12.88 8.29 0.05
N PHE A 8 -11.71 7.78 -0.32
CA PHE A 8 -11.54 6.85 -1.44
C PHE A 8 -11.23 5.46 -0.92
N VAL A 9 -11.76 4.43 -1.59
CA VAL A 9 -11.46 3.02 -1.33
C VAL A 9 -10.93 2.40 -2.61
N THR A 10 -9.69 1.92 -2.59
CA THR A 10 -9.03 1.27 -3.72
C THR A 10 -7.96 0.31 -3.21
N HIS A 11 -7.58 -0.65 -4.06
CA HIS A 11 -6.44 -1.53 -3.84
C HIS A 11 -5.14 -0.97 -4.46
N ASP A 12 -5.24 0.10 -5.26
CA ASP A 12 -4.12 0.71 -5.97
C ASP A 12 -3.60 1.93 -5.20
N LEU A 13 -2.41 1.78 -4.59
CA LEU A 13 -1.76 2.84 -3.83
C LEU A 13 -1.23 3.99 -4.72
N CYS A 14 -1.02 3.79 -6.03
CA CYS A 14 -0.58 4.84 -6.96
C CYS A 14 -1.67 5.88 -7.22
N VAL A 15 -2.94 5.47 -7.23
CA VAL A 15 -4.08 6.41 -7.32
C VAL A 15 -4.19 7.25 -6.04
N VAL A 16 -3.99 6.61 -4.89
CA VAL A 16 -4.03 7.25 -3.57
C VAL A 16 -2.90 8.28 -3.41
N ALA A 17 -1.69 7.95 -3.90
CA ALA A 17 -0.50 8.81 -3.86
C ALA A 17 -0.72 10.22 -4.43
N LYS A 18 -1.63 10.36 -5.39
CA LYS A 18 -1.87 11.63 -6.11
C LYS A 18 -3.05 12.42 -5.55
N THR A 19 -3.89 11.80 -4.73
CA THR A 19 -5.25 12.32 -4.45
C THR A 19 -5.53 12.46 -2.96
N CYS A 20 -4.86 11.69 -2.09
CA CYS A 20 -5.15 11.64 -0.65
C CYS A 20 -4.00 12.21 0.20
N GLN A 21 -4.33 12.82 1.33
CA GLN A 21 -3.34 13.27 2.34
C GLN A 21 -2.95 12.17 3.33
N SER A 22 -3.89 11.29 3.69
CA SER A 22 -3.69 10.18 4.62
C SER A 22 -4.23 8.88 4.02
N VAL A 23 -3.69 7.75 4.47
CA VAL A 23 -4.03 6.42 3.96
C VAL A 23 -4.18 5.44 5.11
N THR A 24 -5.21 4.61 5.03
CA THR A 24 -5.44 3.47 5.92
C THR A 24 -5.44 2.20 5.09
N VAL A 25 -4.51 1.29 5.37
CA VAL A 25 -4.39 -0.01 4.70
C VAL A 25 -5.08 -1.05 5.55
N MET A 26 -5.93 -1.85 4.93
CA MET A 26 -6.67 -2.93 5.57
C MET A 26 -6.36 -4.28 4.93
N HIS A 27 -6.29 -5.32 5.75
CA HIS A 27 -6.19 -6.70 5.31
C HIS A 27 -7.00 -7.60 6.27
N GLY A 28 -7.78 -8.54 5.72
CA GLY A 28 -8.59 -9.46 6.54
C GLY A 28 -9.58 -8.76 7.48
N GLY A 29 -10.12 -7.60 7.10
CA GLY A 29 -11.03 -6.81 7.93
C GLY A 29 -10.36 -6.03 9.08
N ARG A 30 -9.02 -6.00 9.13
CA ARG A 30 -8.25 -5.28 10.15
C ARG A 30 -7.46 -4.14 9.53
N VAL A 31 -7.36 -3.01 10.24
CA VAL A 31 -6.41 -1.95 9.90
C VAL A 31 -5.02 -2.45 10.28
N ILE A 32 -4.13 -2.51 9.30
CA ILE A 32 -2.76 -3.00 9.47
C ILE A 32 -1.72 -1.88 9.38
N GLU A 33 -2.06 -0.76 8.74
CA GLU A 33 -1.20 0.41 8.66
C GLU A 33 -2.03 1.68 8.44
N GLN A 34 -1.66 2.77 9.10
CA GLN A 34 -2.26 4.09 8.89
C GLN A 34 -1.20 5.18 9.05
N ALA A 35 -0.99 5.98 8.01
CA ALA A 35 0.00 7.05 8.01
C ALA A 35 -0.33 8.14 7.00
N ALA A 36 0.50 9.19 6.96
CA ALA A 36 0.48 10.15 5.86
C ALA A 36 0.73 9.42 4.54
N CYS A 37 0.12 9.91 3.46
CA CYS A 37 0.26 9.30 2.13
C CYS A 37 1.73 9.21 1.70
N THR A 38 2.52 10.26 1.99
CA THR A 38 3.97 10.27 1.73
C THR A 38 4.72 9.16 2.45
N ASP A 39 4.31 8.81 3.66
CA ASP A 39 4.99 7.80 4.47
C ASP A 39 4.64 6.39 3.99
N ILE A 40 3.36 6.13 3.68
CA ILE A 40 2.93 4.86 3.08
C ILE A 40 3.67 4.60 1.77
N ILE A 41 3.79 5.61 0.90
CA ILE A 41 4.41 5.43 -0.42
C ILE A 41 5.94 5.28 -0.33
N ASN A 42 6.62 6.07 0.50
CA ASN A 42 8.08 6.10 0.53
C ASN A 42 8.71 5.13 1.55
N ARG A 43 8.03 4.89 2.67
CA ARG A 43 8.53 4.12 3.81
C ARG A 43 7.42 3.26 4.43
N PRO A 44 6.76 2.39 3.64
CA PRO A 44 5.71 1.49 4.15
C PRO A 44 6.26 0.60 5.28
N ALA A 45 5.62 0.64 6.44
CA ALA A 45 6.04 -0.11 7.62
C ALA A 45 5.60 -1.58 7.56
N HIS A 46 4.40 -1.86 7.04
CA HIS A 46 3.82 -3.20 7.02
C HIS A 46 4.22 -3.97 5.76
N ALA A 47 4.46 -5.28 5.91
CA ALA A 47 4.87 -6.16 4.81
C ALA A 47 3.83 -6.16 3.67
N TYR A 48 2.55 -6.22 4.02
CA TYR A 48 1.45 -6.08 3.07
C TYR A 48 1.47 -4.78 2.25
N SER A 49 1.71 -3.62 2.87
CA SER A 49 1.76 -2.33 2.17
C SER A 49 2.93 -2.27 1.19
N GLN A 50 4.08 -2.82 1.57
CA GLN A 50 5.23 -3.02 0.68
C GLN A 50 4.85 -3.90 -0.52
N ALA A 51 4.05 -4.95 -0.31
CA ALA A 51 3.68 -5.89 -1.36
C ALA A 51 2.74 -5.25 -2.37
N LEU A 52 1.77 -4.46 -1.89
CA LEU A 52 0.90 -3.64 -2.73
C LEU A 52 1.70 -2.66 -3.59
N LEU A 53 2.70 -1.98 -3.02
CA LEU A 53 3.56 -1.07 -3.75
C LEU A 53 4.42 -1.79 -4.80
N ALA A 54 5.01 -2.94 -4.44
CA ALA A 54 5.81 -3.75 -5.36
C ALA A 54 4.98 -4.30 -6.53
N ALA A 55 3.70 -4.61 -6.30
CA ALA A 55 2.78 -5.07 -7.34
C ALA A 55 2.29 -3.95 -8.27
N THR A 56 2.58 -2.68 -7.97
CA THR A 56 2.09 -1.54 -8.76
C THR A 56 3.10 -1.16 -9.85
N PRO A 57 2.69 -1.10 -11.13
CA PRO A 57 3.60 -0.73 -12.22
C PRO A 57 4.08 0.70 -12.07
N ARG A 58 5.41 0.88 -11.96
CA ARG A 58 6.01 2.21 -11.83
C ARG A 58 6.22 2.83 -13.22
N PRO A 59 5.85 4.11 -13.45
CA PRO A 59 5.95 4.74 -14.76
C PRO A 59 7.40 4.88 -15.26
N ASP A 60 8.38 4.94 -14.36
CA ASP A 60 9.82 4.90 -14.66
C ASP A 60 10.33 3.50 -15.09
N GLN A 61 9.50 2.47 -14.89
CA GLN A 61 9.77 1.08 -15.26
C GLN A 61 8.91 0.60 -16.43
N ALA A 62 8.16 1.49 -17.09
CA ALA A 62 7.33 1.16 -18.26
C ALA A 62 8.19 0.64 -19.42
N GLY A 63 8.48 -0.65 -19.42
CA GLY A 63 9.41 -1.32 -20.35
C GLY A 63 10.26 -2.41 -19.71
N ARG A 64 10.41 -2.42 -18.38
CA ARG A 64 10.88 -3.60 -17.63
C ARG A 64 9.64 -4.38 -17.19
N GLY A 65 9.69 -5.71 -17.25
CA GLY A 65 8.58 -6.56 -16.83
C GLY A 65 8.15 -6.27 -15.39
N LEU A 66 6.94 -6.69 -15.00
CA LEU A 66 6.52 -6.62 -13.60
C LEU A 66 7.56 -7.35 -12.74
N GLU A 67 8.23 -6.62 -11.86
CA GLU A 67 9.14 -7.24 -10.89
C GLU A 67 8.32 -8.08 -9.91
N PRO A 68 8.66 -9.35 -9.69
CA PRO A 68 7.95 -10.19 -8.77
C PRO A 68 8.09 -9.64 -7.34
N VAL A 69 6.99 -9.70 -6.58
CA VAL A 69 6.99 -9.33 -5.16
C VAL A 69 8.08 -10.13 -4.43
N PRO A 70 8.99 -9.49 -3.66
CA PRO A 70 10.08 -10.20 -2.98
C PRO A 70 9.56 -11.32 -2.07
N THR A 71 10.14 -12.52 -2.17
CA THR A 71 9.68 -13.70 -1.41
C THR A 71 9.73 -13.49 0.11
N ALA A 72 10.76 -12.79 0.61
CA ALA A 72 10.87 -12.44 2.03
C ALA A 72 9.67 -11.63 2.55
N LEU A 73 8.98 -10.91 1.67
CA LEU A 73 7.79 -10.15 2.00
C LEU A 73 6.57 -11.06 2.14
N ILE A 74 6.45 -12.03 1.25
CA ILE A 74 5.42 -13.07 1.29
C ILE A 74 5.57 -13.89 2.58
N GLU A 75 6.80 -14.25 2.95
CA GLU A 75 7.10 -14.98 4.20
C GLU A 75 6.65 -14.20 5.44
N ARG A 76 6.91 -12.88 5.47
CA ARG A 76 6.46 -12.00 6.56
C ARG A 76 4.93 -11.92 6.62
N MET A 77 4.26 -11.77 5.48
CA MET A 77 2.80 -11.75 5.42
C MET A 77 2.17 -13.05 5.93
N ILE A 78 2.76 -14.21 5.61
CA ILE A 78 2.30 -15.51 6.10
C ILE A 78 2.52 -15.62 7.61
N ALA A 79 3.66 -15.17 8.11
CA ALA A 79 3.96 -15.16 9.55
C ALA A 79 3.00 -14.25 10.34
N GLU A 80 2.66 -13.07 9.80
CA GLU A 80 1.70 -12.14 10.40
C GLU A 80 0.27 -12.69 10.38
N ALA A 81 -0.13 -13.40 9.33
CA ALA A 81 -1.45 -14.02 9.21
C ALA A 81 -1.63 -15.24 10.15
N GLY A 82 -0.56 -15.95 10.47
CA GLY A 82 -0.58 -17.11 11.38
C GLY A 82 -0.62 -16.77 12.86
N ASN A 83 -0.53 -15.49 13.23
CA ASN A 83 -0.47 -15.02 14.62
C ASN A 83 -1.82 -14.45 15.13
N GLY A 84 -2.93 -14.85 14.49
CA GLY A 84 -4.31 -14.43 14.79
C GLY A 84 -5.11 -15.46 15.57
#